data_AF-A0A0D2C6M1-F1
#
_entry.id   AF-A0A0D2C6M1-F1
#
_cell.length_a   1.000
_cell.length_b   1.000
_cell.length_c   1.000
_cell.angle_alpha   90.00
_cell.angle_beta   90.00
_cell.angle_gamma   90.00
#
_symmetry.space_group_name_H-M   'P 1'
#
loop_
_entity.id
_entity.type
_entity.pdbx_description
1 polymer ?
#
loop_
_entity_poly.entity_id
_entity_poly.type
_entity_poly.pdbx_seq_one_letter_code
_entity_poly.pdbx_strand_id
1 'polypeptide(L)'
;MCLGLNRHGAAVNLTESGTIFTETECQERRRTWAACNILSETVCSRLGHSTPAQTFDWGIDRACESGSSYSNALHPNLRHHLTIQRFCNRVNKLMTGNRLDPNGFPSDGERYSMMNMLENDFGSLELALDNELSNINQLHLQAVKLYLHLFHFFDSCLSEARQAGILRAYNIATSFISTMVAADTASDVLAYTPVYLIQSLSTAAQVIFKVLNSSYHRFVDGDAGSMSFHTATVILRRSSLESNDIGDRAASRLTQLWRAYSIIQEKKQEEPVLQVKNRLGASLMYDFLWQYRDHCGIQANGATIDRISSSTTHSCPPTIVPDPMMNWEGLEDLDLCYNF
;
A
#
# COMPACT_ATOMS: atom_id res chain seq x y z
N MET A 1 5.96 -21.83 11.75
CA MET A 1 5.77 -22.98 10.82
C MET A 1 5.64 -24.34 11.54
N CYS A 2 5.79 -24.43 12.86
CA CYS A 2 5.86 -25.70 13.58
C CYS A 2 4.57 -26.56 13.60
N LEU A 3 3.42 -26.01 13.20
CA LEU A 3 2.13 -26.72 13.24
C LEU A 3 1.76 -27.44 11.93
N GLY A 4 2.55 -27.32 10.85
CA GLY A 4 2.25 -27.96 9.56
C GLY A 4 0.95 -27.50 8.87
N LEU A 5 0.53 -26.25 9.11
CA LEU A 5 -0.72 -25.68 8.58
C LEU A 5 -0.74 -25.59 7.04
N ASN A 6 0.45 -25.42 6.43
CA ASN A 6 0.67 -25.39 4.99
C ASN A 6 0.41 -26.74 4.28
N ARG A 7 0.31 -27.84 5.04
CA ARG A 7 0.08 -29.20 4.52
C ARG A 7 -1.10 -29.85 5.25
N HIS A 8 -2.26 -29.20 5.21
CA HIS A 8 -3.47 -29.60 5.94
C HIS A 8 -3.92 -31.06 5.71
N GLY A 9 -3.67 -31.66 4.54
CA GLY A 9 -4.02 -33.06 4.25
C GLY A 9 -2.94 -34.11 4.59
N ALA A 10 -1.74 -33.68 4.98
CA ALA A 10 -0.60 -34.57 5.28
C ALA A 10 0.00 -34.29 6.66
N ALA A 11 -0.60 -33.39 7.44
CA ALA A 11 -0.14 -33.08 8.77
C ALA A 11 -0.52 -34.23 9.73
N VAL A 12 0.45 -34.68 10.52
CA VAL A 12 0.25 -35.64 11.59
C VAL A 12 0.18 -34.88 12.91
N ASN A 13 -0.72 -35.27 13.81
CA ASN A 13 -0.75 -34.70 15.15
C ASN A 13 0.52 -35.13 15.91
N LEU A 14 1.34 -34.16 16.32
CA LEU A 14 2.61 -34.41 17.00
C LEU A 14 2.45 -34.48 18.53
N THR A 15 1.33 -34.02 19.09
CA THR A 15 1.08 -34.01 20.54
C THR A 15 0.36 -35.27 21.01
N GLU A 16 -0.39 -35.92 20.12
CA GLU A 16 -1.05 -37.21 20.38
C GLU A 16 -0.53 -38.22 19.37
N SER A 17 -0.10 -39.38 19.84
CA SER A 17 0.62 -40.42 19.10
C SER A 17 0.06 -40.73 17.70
N GLY A 18 0.50 -40.01 16.67
CA GLY A 18 0.26 -40.34 15.27
C GLY A 18 -1.21 -40.27 14.80
N THR A 19 -2.09 -39.60 15.54
CA THR A 19 -3.51 -39.52 15.19
C THR A 19 -3.73 -38.65 13.94
N ILE A 20 -4.55 -39.13 13.00
CA ILE A 20 -5.00 -38.38 11.82
C ILE A 20 -6.02 -37.33 12.28
N PHE A 21 -5.90 -36.10 11.79
CA PHE A 21 -6.87 -35.04 12.09
C PHE A 21 -8.27 -35.38 11.57
N THR A 22 -9.28 -35.03 12.34
CA THR A 22 -10.69 -35.06 11.93
C THR A 22 -10.93 -34.07 10.77
N GLU A 23 -12.03 -34.24 10.02
CA GLU A 23 -12.37 -33.30 8.94
C GLU A 23 -12.60 -31.88 9.46
N THR A 24 -13.20 -31.75 10.66
CA THR A 24 -13.40 -30.46 11.33
C THR A 24 -12.07 -29.79 11.65
N GLU A 25 -11.10 -30.51 12.22
CA GLU A 25 -9.76 -29.98 12.47
C GLU A 25 -9.04 -29.63 11.17
N CYS A 26 -9.17 -30.45 10.13
CA CYS A 26 -8.64 -30.15 8.80
C CYS A 26 -9.24 -28.87 8.21
N GLN A 27 -10.54 -28.62 8.43
CA GLN A 27 -11.21 -27.40 8.00
C GLN A 27 -10.72 -26.17 8.77
N GLU A 28 -10.60 -26.25 10.10
CA GLU A 28 -10.07 -25.15 10.92
C GLU A 28 -8.62 -24.83 10.59
N ARG A 29 -7.80 -25.85 10.34
CA ARG A 29 -6.40 -25.67 9.88
C ARG A 29 -6.33 -24.96 8.53
N ARG A 30 -7.22 -25.29 7.58
CA ARG A 30 -7.31 -24.60 6.28
C ARG A 30 -7.69 -23.14 6.44
N ARG A 31 -8.72 -22.84 7.25
CA ARG A 31 -9.16 -21.47 7.54
C ARG A 31 -8.05 -20.65 8.19
N THR A 32 -7.39 -21.23 9.19
CA THR A 32 -6.25 -20.61 9.89
C THR A 32 -5.11 -20.34 8.92
N TRP A 33 -4.75 -21.30 8.07
CA TRP A 33 -3.69 -21.11 7.07
C TRP A 33 -4.02 -20.00 6.07
N ALA A 34 -5.26 -19.97 5.55
CA ALA A 34 -5.73 -18.89 4.69
C ALA A 34 -5.62 -17.52 5.36
N ALA A 35 -6.08 -17.41 6.61
CA ALA A 35 -5.98 -16.17 7.39
C ALA A 35 -4.51 -15.74 7.62
N CYS A 36 -3.61 -16.68 7.93
CA CYS A 36 -2.18 -16.40 8.06
C CYS A 36 -1.57 -15.86 6.75
N ASN A 37 -1.97 -16.40 5.60
CA ASN A 37 -1.48 -15.92 4.30
C ASN A 37 -1.99 -14.51 3.98
N ILE A 38 -3.27 -14.24 4.24
CA ILE A 38 -3.86 -12.90 4.12
C ILE A 38 -3.09 -11.91 4.99
N LEU A 39 -2.91 -12.23 6.28
CA LEU A 39 -2.22 -11.36 7.23
C LEU A 39 -0.76 -11.14 6.83
N SER A 40 -0.05 -12.20 6.47
CA SER A 40 1.36 -12.10 6.04
C SER A 40 1.51 -11.18 4.84
N GLU A 41 0.67 -11.35 3.81
CA GLU A 41 0.72 -10.50 2.62
C GLU A 41 0.39 -9.04 2.95
N THR A 42 -0.66 -8.85 3.73
CA THR A 42 -1.14 -7.51 4.12
C THR A 42 -0.05 -6.76 4.88
N VAL A 43 0.60 -7.41 5.85
CA VAL A 43 1.68 -6.81 6.65
C VAL A 43 2.93 -6.55 5.79
N CYS A 44 3.34 -7.51 4.97
CA CYS A 44 4.52 -7.34 4.11
C CYS A 44 4.33 -6.22 3.09
N SER A 45 3.21 -6.21 2.36
CA SER A 45 2.89 -5.16 1.39
C SER A 45 2.86 -3.78 2.04
N ARG A 46 2.29 -3.70 3.24
CA ARG A 46 2.20 -2.47 4.04
C ARG A 46 3.57 -1.93 4.46
N LEU A 47 4.49 -2.81 4.87
CA LEU A 47 5.84 -2.44 5.31
C LEU A 47 6.83 -2.26 4.15
N GLY A 48 6.40 -2.58 2.93
CA GLY A 48 7.23 -2.50 1.73
C GLY A 48 8.20 -3.67 1.58
N HIS A 49 7.83 -4.85 2.07
CA HIS A 49 8.64 -6.06 2.01
C HIS A 49 7.99 -7.10 1.11
N SER A 50 8.82 -7.93 0.46
CA SER A 50 8.33 -9.14 -0.20
C SER A 50 7.86 -10.16 0.83
N THR A 51 6.71 -10.77 0.59
CA THR A 51 6.17 -11.82 1.45
C THR A 51 7.07 -13.07 1.46
N PRO A 52 7.25 -13.77 2.60
CA PRO A 52 8.11 -14.93 2.70
C PRO A 52 7.77 -16.04 1.69
N ALA A 53 8.81 -16.74 1.20
CA ALA A 53 8.73 -17.71 0.10
C ALA A 53 7.81 -18.93 0.34
N GLN A 54 7.35 -19.15 1.57
CA GLN A 54 6.51 -20.29 1.96
C GLN A 54 5.02 -19.95 2.12
N THR A 55 4.61 -18.76 1.68
CA THR A 55 3.22 -18.31 1.61
C THR A 55 2.65 -18.50 0.21
N PHE A 56 1.32 -18.61 0.10
CA PHE A 56 0.59 -18.91 -1.13
C PHE A 56 1.10 -20.19 -1.80
N ASP A 57 1.05 -21.28 -1.04
CA ASP A 57 1.41 -22.62 -1.52
C ASP A 57 0.31 -23.23 -2.40
N TRP A 58 0.58 -24.45 -2.89
CA TRP A 58 -0.36 -25.23 -3.70
C TRP A 58 -1.77 -25.32 -3.10
N GLY A 59 -1.89 -25.46 -1.77
CA GLY A 59 -3.19 -25.58 -1.11
C GLY A 59 -3.98 -24.28 -1.15
N ILE A 60 -3.30 -23.15 -0.96
CA ILE A 60 -3.88 -21.82 -1.10
C ILE A 60 -4.29 -21.55 -2.55
N ASP A 61 -3.46 -21.96 -3.52
CA ASP A 61 -3.79 -21.80 -4.94
C ASP A 61 -5.07 -22.54 -5.33
N ARG A 62 -5.22 -23.80 -4.89
CA ARG A 62 -6.45 -24.56 -5.08
C ARG A 62 -7.64 -23.92 -4.36
N ALA A 63 -7.45 -23.36 -3.17
CA ALA A 63 -8.53 -22.71 -2.43
C ALA A 63 -9.06 -21.44 -3.13
N CYS A 64 -8.21 -20.75 -3.90
CA CYS A 64 -8.61 -19.57 -4.68
C CYS A 64 -9.22 -19.93 -6.06
N GLU A 65 -9.18 -21.19 -6.48
CA GLU A 65 -9.79 -21.64 -7.74
C GLU A 65 -11.29 -21.93 -7.57
N SER A 66 -12.12 -21.34 -8.42
CA SER A 66 -13.57 -21.60 -8.40
C SER A 66 -13.88 -23.06 -8.72
N GLY A 67 -14.78 -23.68 -7.95
CA GLY A 67 -15.23 -25.05 -8.17
C GLY A 67 -14.32 -26.16 -7.61
N SER A 68 -13.21 -25.83 -6.95
CA SER A 68 -12.38 -26.84 -6.30
C SER A 68 -13.00 -27.30 -4.96
N SER A 69 -12.77 -28.55 -4.55
CA SER A 69 -13.18 -29.04 -3.21
C SER A 69 -12.56 -28.23 -2.07
N TYR A 70 -11.39 -27.63 -2.30
CA TYR A 70 -10.72 -26.75 -1.35
C TYR A 70 -11.38 -25.37 -1.24
N SER A 71 -11.90 -24.85 -2.34
CA SER A 71 -12.63 -23.59 -2.43
C SER A 71 -13.95 -23.67 -1.66
N ASN A 72 -14.68 -24.76 -1.80
CA ASN A 72 -15.95 -25.00 -1.09
C ASN A 72 -15.76 -25.18 0.43
N ALA A 73 -14.54 -25.45 0.90
CA ALA A 73 -14.25 -25.63 2.32
C ALA A 73 -14.08 -24.30 3.09
N LEU A 74 -13.82 -23.19 2.38
CA LEU A 74 -13.65 -21.86 2.96
C LEU A 74 -14.93 -21.04 2.86
N HIS A 75 -15.15 -20.19 3.85
CA HIS A 75 -16.23 -19.21 3.80
C HIS A 75 -15.99 -18.24 2.61
N PRO A 76 -17.02 -17.86 1.83
CA PRO A 76 -16.86 -17.02 0.63
C PRO A 76 -16.06 -15.74 0.89
N ASN A 77 -16.39 -14.97 1.93
CA ASN A 77 -15.66 -13.75 2.27
C ASN A 77 -14.16 -13.98 2.51
N LEU A 78 -13.80 -15.07 3.19
CA LEU A 78 -12.40 -15.40 3.45
C LEU A 78 -11.69 -15.79 2.15
N ARG A 79 -12.37 -16.55 1.29
CA ARG A 79 -11.86 -16.96 -0.02
C ARG A 79 -11.63 -15.76 -0.94
N HIS A 80 -12.57 -14.82 -1.02
CA HIS A 80 -12.42 -13.61 -1.83
C HIS A 80 -11.23 -12.78 -1.35
N HIS A 81 -11.12 -12.55 -0.03
CA HIS A 81 -9.98 -11.82 0.53
C HIS A 81 -8.65 -12.55 0.26
N LEU A 82 -8.61 -13.87 0.41
CA LEU A 82 -7.43 -14.68 0.08
C LEU A 82 -7.05 -14.53 -1.39
N THR A 83 -8.02 -14.51 -2.29
CA THR A 83 -7.81 -14.36 -3.74
C THR A 83 -7.25 -12.97 -4.07
N ILE A 84 -7.78 -11.92 -3.43
CA ILE A 84 -7.29 -10.54 -3.54
C ILE A 84 -5.82 -10.45 -3.07
N GLN A 85 -5.51 -11.02 -1.90
CA GLN A 85 -4.13 -11.00 -1.39
C GLN A 85 -3.19 -11.88 -2.22
N ARG A 86 -3.66 -12.98 -2.81
CA ARG A 86 -2.86 -13.77 -3.75
C ARG A 86 -2.44 -12.94 -4.96
N PHE A 87 -3.32 -12.08 -5.47
CA PHE A 87 -2.97 -11.15 -6.53
C PHE A 87 -1.90 -10.16 -6.06
N CYS A 88 -2.07 -9.55 -4.88
CA CYS A 88 -1.07 -8.65 -4.29
C CYS A 88 0.31 -9.32 -4.16
N ASN A 89 0.33 -10.59 -3.71
CA ASN A 89 1.55 -11.39 -3.63
C ASN A 89 2.24 -11.56 -4.99
N ARG A 90 1.46 -11.80 -6.04
CA ARG A 90 1.97 -11.90 -7.41
C ARG A 90 2.58 -10.59 -7.90
N VAL A 91 1.95 -9.45 -7.60
CA VAL A 91 2.50 -8.12 -7.89
C VAL A 91 3.86 -7.98 -7.22
N ASN A 92 3.94 -8.23 -5.92
CA ASN A 92 5.19 -8.10 -5.16
C ASN A 92 6.30 -9.01 -5.72
N LYS A 93 6.01 -10.29 -5.98
CA LYS A 93 6.99 -11.24 -6.55
C LYS A 93 7.57 -10.77 -7.87
N LEU A 94 6.73 -10.23 -8.76
CA LEU A 94 7.18 -9.72 -10.06
C LEU A 94 8.00 -8.42 -9.89
N MET A 95 7.60 -7.54 -8.96
CA MET A 95 8.29 -6.27 -8.72
C MET A 95 9.59 -6.41 -7.92
N THR A 96 9.87 -7.56 -7.28
CA THR A 96 11.13 -7.87 -6.60
C THR A 96 11.99 -8.92 -7.32
N GLY A 97 11.68 -9.23 -8.58
CA GLY A 97 12.29 -10.36 -9.28
C GLY A 97 13.77 -10.18 -9.64
N ASN A 98 14.29 -8.95 -9.63
CA ASN A 98 15.61 -8.63 -10.17
C ASN A 98 16.68 -8.59 -9.08
N ARG A 99 17.50 -9.64 -9.00
CA ARG A 99 18.60 -9.73 -8.01
C ARG A 99 19.80 -8.85 -8.34
N LEU A 100 19.86 -8.26 -9.53
CA LEU A 100 20.97 -7.43 -10.00
C LEU A 100 20.75 -5.95 -9.74
N ASP A 101 19.52 -5.54 -9.40
CA ASP A 101 19.18 -4.17 -9.04
C ASP A 101 19.25 -4.00 -7.51
N PRO A 102 19.90 -2.95 -6.98
CA PRO A 102 19.99 -2.71 -5.53
C PRO A 102 18.63 -2.57 -4.82
N ASN A 103 17.58 -2.18 -5.54
CA ASN A 103 16.23 -2.07 -5.01
C ASN A 103 15.34 -3.28 -5.36
N GLY A 104 15.87 -4.26 -6.11
CA GLY A 104 15.17 -5.48 -6.50
C GLY A 104 14.25 -5.35 -7.72
N PHE A 105 14.17 -4.17 -8.34
CA PHE A 105 13.16 -3.90 -9.37
C PHE A 105 13.57 -4.40 -10.76
N PRO A 106 12.59 -4.85 -11.58
CA PRO A 106 12.80 -5.06 -13.00
C PRO A 106 13.29 -3.78 -13.69
N SER A 107 13.98 -3.94 -14.82
CA SER A 107 14.35 -2.79 -15.66
C SER A 107 13.09 -2.05 -16.14
N ASP A 108 13.23 -0.78 -16.56
CA ASP A 108 12.06 0.05 -16.89
C ASP A 108 11.14 -0.57 -17.96
N GLY A 109 11.71 -1.15 -19.02
CA GLY A 109 10.93 -1.80 -20.08
C GLY A 109 10.23 -3.08 -19.61
N GLU A 110 10.90 -3.87 -18.78
CA GLU A 110 10.31 -5.07 -18.17
C GLU A 110 9.21 -4.70 -17.19
N ARG A 111 9.45 -3.71 -16.31
CA ARG A 111 8.48 -3.21 -15.33
C ARG A 111 7.23 -2.70 -16.02
N TYR A 112 7.37 -1.92 -17.10
CA TYR A 112 6.24 -1.46 -17.90
C TYR A 112 5.42 -2.63 -18.48
N SER A 113 6.10 -3.63 -19.06
CA SER A 113 5.45 -4.80 -19.64
C SER A 113 4.73 -5.64 -18.58
N MET A 114 5.34 -5.83 -17.41
CA MET A 114 4.75 -6.51 -16.25
C MET A 114 3.55 -5.75 -15.70
N MET A 115 3.63 -4.42 -15.61
CA MET A 115 2.51 -3.58 -15.18
C MET A 115 1.29 -3.73 -16.10
N ASN A 116 1.48 -3.68 -17.43
CA ASN A 116 0.38 -3.87 -18.38
C ASN A 116 -0.26 -5.26 -18.25
N MET A 117 0.55 -6.32 -18.09
CA MET A 117 0.04 -7.66 -17.83
C MET A 117 -0.78 -7.71 -16.53
N LEU A 118 -0.24 -7.15 -15.44
CA LEU A 118 -0.89 -7.13 -14.14
C LEU A 118 -2.18 -6.31 -14.14
N GLU A 119 -2.23 -5.17 -14.82
CA GLU A 119 -3.45 -4.36 -14.97
C GLU A 119 -4.56 -5.14 -15.70
N ASN A 120 -4.22 -5.88 -16.75
CA ASN A 120 -5.18 -6.74 -17.47
C ASN A 120 -5.68 -7.91 -16.61
N ASP A 121 -4.76 -8.57 -15.90
CA ASP A 121 -5.10 -9.67 -14.99
C ASP A 121 -5.95 -9.16 -13.81
N PHE A 122 -5.70 -7.94 -13.33
CA PHE A 122 -6.52 -7.31 -12.30
C PHE A 122 -7.94 -7.03 -12.81
N GLY A 123 -8.10 -6.52 -14.02
CA GLY A 123 -9.43 -6.34 -14.63
C GLY A 123 -10.20 -7.67 -14.74
N SER A 124 -9.51 -8.76 -15.06
CA SER A 124 -10.09 -10.11 -15.06
C SER A 124 -10.50 -10.57 -13.66
N LEU A 125 -9.70 -10.25 -12.64
CA LEU A 125 -10.02 -10.52 -11.23
C LEU A 125 -11.24 -9.72 -10.75
N GLU A 126 -11.34 -8.43 -11.11
CA GLU A 126 -12.51 -7.60 -10.78
C GLU A 126 -13.78 -8.22 -11.34
N LEU A 127 -13.79 -8.56 -12.64
CA LEU A 127 -14.95 -9.19 -13.29
C LEU A 127 -15.34 -10.55 -12.66
N ALA A 128 -14.35 -11.33 -12.22
CA ALA A 128 -14.59 -12.60 -11.58
C ALA A 128 -15.23 -12.47 -10.18
N LEU A 129 -15.12 -11.30 -9.54
CA LEU A 129 -15.58 -11.06 -8.17
C LEU A 129 -16.78 -10.10 -8.05
N ASP A 130 -17.06 -9.29 -9.09
CA ASP A 130 -17.95 -8.10 -9.08
C ASP A 130 -19.33 -8.29 -8.42
N ASN A 131 -19.92 -9.49 -8.46
CA ASN A 131 -21.26 -9.77 -7.91
C ASN A 131 -21.30 -10.56 -6.60
N GLU A 132 -20.14 -10.93 -6.05
CA GLU A 132 -20.07 -11.78 -4.84
C GLU A 132 -19.42 -11.09 -3.63
N LEU A 133 -18.89 -9.87 -3.81
CA LEU A 133 -18.10 -9.21 -2.77
C LEU A 133 -18.96 -8.54 -1.70
N SER A 134 -18.58 -8.77 -0.44
CA SER A 134 -19.00 -7.90 0.66
C SER A 134 -18.34 -6.52 0.56
N ASN A 135 -18.95 -5.50 1.18
CA ASN A 135 -18.42 -4.13 1.23
C ASN A 135 -16.93 -4.09 1.64
N ILE A 136 -16.54 -4.86 2.65
CA ILE A 136 -15.16 -4.88 3.14
C ILE A 136 -14.19 -5.49 2.10
N ASN A 137 -14.60 -6.54 1.40
CA ASN A 137 -13.76 -7.16 0.37
C ASN A 137 -13.69 -6.28 -0.88
N GLN A 138 -14.74 -5.51 -1.20
CA GLN A 138 -14.68 -4.48 -2.23
C GLN A 138 -13.62 -3.42 -1.90
N LEU A 139 -13.55 -2.98 -0.64
CA LEU A 139 -12.51 -2.06 -0.20
C LEU A 139 -11.11 -2.67 -0.29
N HIS A 140 -10.93 -3.95 0.09
CA HIS A 140 -9.65 -4.63 -0.08
C HIS A 140 -9.25 -4.77 -1.55
N LEU A 141 -10.19 -5.06 -2.45
CA LEU A 141 -9.93 -5.14 -3.89
C LEU A 141 -9.48 -3.78 -4.43
N GLN A 142 -10.18 -2.69 -4.10
CA GLN A 142 -9.79 -1.35 -4.52
C GLN A 142 -8.47 -0.89 -3.89
N ALA A 143 -8.16 -1.29 -2.66
CA ALA A 143 -6.86 -1.03 -2.04
C ALA A 143 -5.71 -1.73 -2.78
N VAL A 144 -5.89 -2.98 -3.20
CA VAL A 144 -4.90 -3.69 -4.04
C VAL A 144 -4.79 -3.08 -5.43
N LYS A 145 -5.90 -2.59 -6.02
CA LYS A 145 -5.87 -1.81 -7.27
C LYS A 145 -4.98 -0.58 -7.11
N LEU A 146 -5.22 0.21 -6.06
CA LEU A 146 -4.41 1.39 -5.76
C LEU A 146 -2.93 1.00 -5.59
N TYR A 147 -2.65 -0.03 -4.80
CA TYR A 147 -1.29 -0.54 -4.57
C TYR A 147 -0.55 -0.89 -5.86
N LEU A 148 -1.19 -1.63 -6.77
CA LEU A 148 -0.65 -1.95 -8.09
C LEU A 148 -0.24 -0.67 -8.84
N HIS A 149 -1.10 0.35 -8.85
CA HIS A 149 -0.83 1.58 -9.58
C HIS A 149 0.23 2.48 -8.93
N LEU A 150 0.66 2.22 -7.68
CA LEU A 150 1.76 2.95 -7.05
C LEU A 150 3.10 2.71 -7.75
N PHE A 151 3.27 1.58 -8.43
CA PHE A 151 4.51 1.26 -9.14
C PHE A 151 4.78 2.20 -10.34
N HIS A 152 3.78 2.95 -10.83
CA HIS A 152 3.98 4.00 -11.83
C HIS A 152 4.73 5.23 -11.29
N PHE A 153 4.83 5.42 -9.98
CA PHE A 153 5.57 6.56 -9.40
C PHE A 153 7.10 6.38 -9.45
N PHE A 154 7.59 5.17 -9.73
CA PHE A 154 9.02 4.91 -9.89
C PHE A 154 9.58 5.56 -11.17
N ASP A 155 10.89 5.81 -11.19
CA ASP A 155 11.56 6.45 -12.33
C ASP A 155 11.40 5.59 -13.58
N SER A 156 11.11 6.19 -14.72
CA SER A 156 11.02 5.46 -15.98
C SER A 156 11.55 6.29 -17.13
N CYS A 157 12.31 5.66 -18.03
CA CYS A 157 12.64 6.21 -19.34
C CYS A 157 11.41 6.40 -20.26
N LEU A 158 10.24 5.85 -19.89
CA LEU A 158 8.98 5.93 -20.65
C LEU A 158 8.05 7.00 -20.04
N SER A 159 8.40 8.28 -20.22
CA SER A 159 7.73 9.41 -19.54
C SER A 159 6.21 9.49 -19.79
N GLU A 160 5.75 9.34 -21.02
CA GLU A 160 4.32 9.40 -21.36
C GLU A 160 3.51 8.27 -20.72
N ALA A 161 4.03 7.04 -20.78
CA ALA A 161 3.40 5.88 -20.17
C ALA A 161 3.33 6.01 -18.64
N ARG A 162 4.41 6.50 -18.04
CA ARG A 162 4.50 6.81 -16.61
C ARG A 162 3.48 7.87 -16.20
N GLN A 163 3.38 8.96 -16.95
CA GLN A 163 2.40 10.02 -16.71
C GLN A 163 0.98 9.47 -16.76
N ALA A 164 0.64 8.73 -17.82
CA ALA A 164 -0.69 8.11 -17.94
C ALA A 164 -0.98 7.16 -16.77
N GLY A 165 0.00 6.37 -16.33
CA GLY A 165 -0.12 5.48 -15.18
C GLY A 165 -0.37 6.21 -13.86
N ILE A 166 0.33 7.33 -13.61
CA ILE A 166 0.14 8.16 -12.42
C ILE A 166 -1.24 8.85 -12.43
N LEU A 167 -1.71 9.33 -13.58
CA LEU A 167 -3.06 9.89 -13.71
C LEU A 167 -4.15 8.83 -13.49
N ARG A 168 -3.93 7.57 -13.92
CA ARG A 168 -4.81 6.45 -13.54
C ARG A 168 -4.79 6.22 -12.02
N ALA A 169 -3.61 6.24 -11.39
CA ALA A 169 -3.49 6.10 -9.93
C ALA A 169 -4.29 7.18 -9.17
N TYR A 170 -4.27 8.43 -9.66
CA TYR A 170 -5.07 9.53 -9.13
C TYR A 170 -6.58 9.25 -9.18
N ASN A 171 -7.08 8.79 -10.33
CA ASN A 171 -8.50 8.43 -10.49
C ASN A 171 -8.89 7.25 -9.58
N ILE A 172 -8.00 6.27 -9.42
CA ILE A 172 -8.22 5.13 -8.52
C ILE A 172 -8.25 5.60 -7.06
N ALA A 173 -7.36 6.52 -6.66
CA ALA A 173 -7.32 7.07 -5.31
C ALA A 173 -8.61 7.84 -4.96
N THR A 174 -9.10 8.71 -5.86
CA THR A 174 -10.36 9.44 -5.67
C THR A 174 -11.57 8.50 -5.62
N SER A 175 -11.61 7.49 -6.50
CA SER A 175 -12.63 6.44 -6.49
C SER A 175 -12.61 5.62 -5.20
N PHE A 176 -11.42 5.27 -4.69
CA PHE A 176 -11.28 4.52 -3.44
C PHE A 176 -11.83 5.29 -2.24
N ILE A 177 -11.50 6.58 -2.12
CA ILE A 177 -12.03 7.46 -1.06
C ILE A 177 -13.57 7.51 -1.14
N SER A 178 -14.11 7.69 -2.34
CA SER A 178 -15.56 7.71 -2.56
C SER A 178 -16.23 6.39 -2.18
N THR A 179 -15.58 5.26 -2.50
CA THR A 179 -16.06 3.91 -2.14
C THR A 179 -16.05 3.71 -0.63
N MET A 180 -15.03 4.21 0.09
CA MET A 180 -15.00 4.17 1.55
C MET A 180 -16.13 5.00 2.18
N VAL A 181 -16.42 6.20 1.66
CA VAL A 181 -17.56 7.02 2.12
C VAL A 181 -18.89 6.28 1.92
N ALA A 182 -19.08 5.67 0.75
CA ALA A 182 -20.31 4.93 0.45
C ALA A 182 -20.46 3.71 1.37
N ALA A 183 -19.38 2.96 1.60
CA ALA A 183 -19.38 1.80 2.49
C ALA A 183 -19.66 2.21 3.96
N ASP A 184 -19.09 3.33 4.42
CA ASP A 184 -19.37 3.90 5.74
C ASP A 184 -20.84 4.27 5.90
N THR A 185 -21.39 4.98 4.92
CA THR A 185 -22.80 5.39 4.92
C THR A 185 -23.75 4.19 4.96
N ALA A 186 -23.38 3.09 4.27
CA ALA A 186 -24.21 1.90 4.19
C ALA A 186 -24.11 0.97 5.41
N SER A 187 -22.97 0.95 6.11
CA SER A 187 -22.65 -0.12 7.06
C SER A 187 -21.79 0.27 8.26
N ASP A 188 -21.58 1.57 8.49
CA ASP A 188 -20.72 2.12 9.55
C ASP A 188 -19.33 1.47 9.58
N VAL A 189 -18.78 1.22 8.37
CA VAL A 189 -17.56 0.44 8.18
C VAL A 189 -16.36 1.02 8.91
N LEU A 190 -16.34 2.34 9.12
CA LEU A 190 -15.22 3.02 9.78
C LEU A 190 -15.04 2.59 11.24
N ALA A 191 -16.11 2.21 11.94
CA ALA A 191 -16.05 1.77 13.34
C ALA A 191 -15.25 0.47 13.54
N TYR A 192 -15.08 -0.33 12.48
CA TYR A 192 -14.40 -1.63 12.51
C TYR A 192 -13.41 -1.81 11.35
N THR A 193 -12.97 -0.71 10.73
CA THR A 193 -12.09 -0.77 9.56
C THR A 193 -10.70 -1.30 9.96
N PRO A 194 -10.20 -2.37 9.30
CA PRO A 194 -8.85 -2.86 9.53
C PRO A 194 -7.79 -1.79 9.24
N VAL A 195 -6.72 -1.78 10.02
CA VAL A 195 -5.59 -0.83 9.88
C VAL A 195 -5.05 -0.74 8.45
N TYR A 196 -5.03 -1.86 7.71
CA TYR A 196 -4.60 -1.86 6.31
C TYR A 196 -5.42 -0.93 5.40
N LEU A 197 -6.73 -0.87 5.58
CA LEU A 197 -7.60 0.00 4.79
C LEU A 197 -7.45 1.47 5.20
N ILE A 198 -7.27 1.74 6.51
CA ILE A 198 -6.93 3.09 7.01
C ILE A 198 -5.64 3.59 6.35
N GLN A 199 -4.65 2.72 6.20
CA GLN A 199 -3.39 3.08 5.53
C GLN A 199 -3.54 3.24 4.04
N SER A 200 -4.32 2.37 3.39
CA SER A 200 -4.64 2.50 1.97
C SER A 200 -5.35 3.83 1.69
N LEU A 201 -6.19 4.30 2.62
CA LEU A 201 -6.85 5.61 2.55
C LEU A 201 -5.84 6.76 2.68
N SER A 202 -4.90 6.64 3.61
CA SER A 202 -3.78 7.59 3.74
C SER A 202 -2.94 7.63 2.45
N THR A 203 -2.62 6.47 1.87
CA THR A 203 -1.90 6.37 0.61
C THR A 203 -2.69 6.98 -0.56
N ALA A 204 -4.01 6.80 -0.62
CA ALA A 204 -4.86 7.47 -1.62
C ALA A 204 -4.76 9.00 -1.50
N ALA A 205 -4.81 9.53 -0.29
CA ALA A 205 -4.62 10.96 -0.04
C ALA A 205 -3.21 11.42 -0.47
N GLN A 206 -2.17 10.62 -0.26
CA GLN A 206 -0.80 10.91 -0.70
C GLN A 206 -0.66 10.93 -2.23
N VAL A 207 -1.31 9.99 -2.93
CA VAL A 207 -1.35 9.99 -4.41
C VAL A 207 -1.96 11.31 -4.92
N ILE A 208 -3.12 11.70 -4.38
CA ILE A 208 -3.79 12.94 -4.75
C ILE A 208 -2.90 14.15 -4.45
N PHE A 209 -2.37 14.23 -3.23
CA PHE A 209 -1.46 15.30 -2.81
C PHE A 209 -0.27 15.43 -3.76
N LYS A 210 0.36 14.32 -4.12
CA LYS A 210 1.55 14.32 -4.95
C LYS A 210 1.26 14.76 -6.38
N VAL A 211 0.13 14.35 -6.95
CA VAL A 211 -0.28 14.79 -8.29
C VAL A 211 -0.63 16.28 -8.32
N LEU A 212 -1.43 16.76 -7.35
CA LEU A 212 -1.84 18.16 -7.28
C LEU A 212 -0.69 19.13 -7.01
N ASN A 213 0.38 18.66 -6.39
CA ASN A 213 1.58 19.46 -6.08
C ASN A 213 2.75 19.18 -7.05
N SER A 214 2.44 18.71 -8.26
CA SER A 214 3.42 18.45 -9.32
C SER A 214 3.01 19.09 -10.64
N SER A 215 3.84 19.02 -11.67
CA SER A 215 3.53 19.45 -13.03
C SER A 215 2.28 18.79 -13.61
N TYR A 216 1.87 17.64 -13.05
CA TYR A 216 0.71 16.88 -13.52
C TYR A 216 -0.64 17.43 -13.04
N HIS A 217 -0.66 18.42 -12.13
CA HIS A 217 -1.89 19.10 -11.71
C HIS A 217 -2.70 19.66 -12.89
N ARG A 218 -2.04 20.01 -14.00
CA ARG A 218 -2.66 20.55 -15.23
C ARG A 218 -3.54 19.54 -15.98
N PHE A 219 -3.45 18.25 -15.66
CA PHE A 219 -4.18 17.18 -16.34
C PHE A 219 -5.35 16.63 -15.51
N VAL A 220 -5.61 17.20 -14.33
CA VAL A 220 -6.67 16.75 -13.42
C VAL A 220 -7.51 17.92 -12.95
N ASP A 221 -8.74 17.64 -12.51
CA ASP A 221 -9.56 18.60 -11.79
C ASP A 221 -8.99 18.79 -10.37
N GLY A 222 -8.33 19.94 -10.16
CA GLY A 222 -7.68 20.27 -8.90
C GLY A 222 -8.64 20.49 -7.74
N ASP A 223 -9.83 21.02 -8.00
CA ASP A 223 -10.83 21.30 -6.96
C ASP A 223 -11.46 20.00 -6.48
N ALA A 224 -11.87 19.14 -7.41
CA ALA A 224 -12.39 17.80 -7.08
C ALA A 224 -11.34 16.95 -6.35
N GLY A 225 -10.06 17.07 -6.75
CA GLY A 225 -8.93 16.45 -6.08
C GLY A 225 -8.75 16.93 -4.65
N SER A 226 -8.73 18.25 -4.44
CA SER A 226 -8.60 18.86 -3.11
C SER A 226 -9.75 18.45 -2.19
N MET A 227 -10.99 18.44 -2.70
CA MET A 227 -12.14 17.95 -1.95
C MET A 227 -11.98 16.49 -1.55
N SER A 228 -11.53 15.63 -2.46
CA SER A 228 -11.28 14.21 -2.18
C SER A 228 -10.18 14.04 -1.13
N PHE A 229 -9.08 14.79 -1.23
CA PHE A 229 -8.01 14.80 -0.23
C PHE A 229 -8.52 15.17 1.17
N HIS A 230 -9.26 16.28 1.28
CA HIS A 230 -9.81 16.71 2.57
C HIS A 230 -10.82 15.72 3.13
N THR A 231 -11.66 15.14 2.28
CA THR A 231 -12.58 14.05 2.65
C THR A 231 -11.82 12.87 3.23
N ALA A 232 -10.70 12.45 2.62
CA ALA A 232 -9.85 11.38 3.16
C ALA A 232 -9.33 11.73 4.56
N THR A 233 -8.88 12.97 4.80
CA THR A 233 -8.41 13.39 6.13
C THR A 233 -9.51 13.40 7.20
N VAL A 234 -10.76 13.66 6.82
CA VAL A 234 -11.92 13.58 7.73
C VAL A 234 -12.22 12.13 8.07
N ILE A 235 -12.25 11.26 7.07
CA ILE A 235 -12.50 9.81 7.26
C ILE A 235 -11.40 9.19 8.14
N LEU A 236 -10.14 9.52 7.91
CA LEU A 236 -9.01 9.06 8.72
C LEU A 236 -9.21 9.39 10.21
N ARG A 237 -9.63 10.63 10.53
CA ARG A 237 -9.93 11.03 11.92
C ARG A 237 -11.16 10.32 12.48
N ARG A 238 -12.17 10.06 11.66
CA ARG A 238 -13.38 9.32 12.08
C ARG A 238 -13.11 7.84 12.33
N SER A 239 -12.12 7.26 11.65
CA SER A 239 -11.69 5.87 11.88
C SER A 239 -10.79 5.70 13.11
N SER A 240 -10.43 6.81 13.78
CA SER A 240 -9.63 6.77 15.00
C SER A 240 -10.47 6.43 16.22
N LEU A 241 -9.92 5.55 17.07
CA LEU A 241 -10.51 5.17 18.35
C LEU A 241 -9.98 6.05 19.49
N GLU A 242 -8.75 6.54 19.35
CA GLU A 242 -8.09 7.39 20.34
C GLU A 242 -7.39 8.58 19.68
N SER A 243 -7.33 9.70 20.38
CA SER A 243 -6.52 10.85 19.96
C SER A 243 -5.07 10.42 19.77
N ASN A 244 -4.44 10.89 18.70
CA ASN A 244 -3.05 10.55 18.36
C ASN A 244 -2.81 9.06 18.01
N ASP A 245 -3.85 8.29 17.70
CA ASP A 245 -3.68 6.97 17.09
C ASP A 245 -3.22 7.05 15.61
N ILE A 246 -3.19 5.90 14.92
CA ILE A 246 -2.68 5.83 13.55
C ILE A 246 -3.46 6.68 12.54
N GLY A 247 -4.79 6.74 12.66
CA GLY A 247 -5.67 7.49 11.75
C GLY A 247 -5.51 9.00 11.97
N ASP A 248 -5.52 9.42 13.24
CA ASP A 248 -5.45 10.83 13.63
C ASP A 248 -4.07 11.43 13.32
N ARG A 249 -2.99 10.67 13.58
CA ARG A 249 -1.62 11.05 13.18
C ARG A 249 -1.49 11.17 11.67
N ALA A 250 -2.04 10.23 10.91
CA ALA A 250 -1.99 10.29 9.44
C ALA A 250 -2.71 11.54 8.92
N ALA A 251 -3.94 11.79 9.40
CA ALA A 251 -4.73 12.96 9.01
C ALA A 251 -4.03 14.28 9.37
N SER A 252 -3.44 14.36 10.56
CA SER A 252 -2.71 15.54 11.03
C SER A 252 -1.49 15.83 10.17
N ARG A 253 -0.66 14.82 9.86
CA ARG A 253 0.50 14.97 8.98
C ARG A 253 0.11 15.38 7.56
N LEU A 254 -0.92 14.75 6.99
CA LEU A 254 -1.47 15.10 5.67
C LEU A 254 -1.91 16.57 5.63
N THR A 255 -2.65 17.01 6.65
CA THR A 255 -3.14 18.39 6.74
C THR A 255 -1.99 19.40 6.87
N GLN A 256 -0.98 19.10 7.67
CA GLN A 256 0.18 19.96 7.85
C GLN A 256 1.02 20.06 6.58
N LEU A 257 1.28 18.92 5.91
CA LEU A 257 2.05 18.92 4.67
C LEU A 257 1.32 19.66 3.53
N TRP A 258 -0.01 19.49 3.44
CA TRP A 258 -0.85 20.26 2.52
C TRP A 258 -0.66 21.77 2.68
N ARG A 259 -0.63 22.26 3.92
CA ARG A 259 -0.39 23.68 4.21
C ARG A 259 1.02 24.12 3.85
N ALA A 260 2.04 23.32 4.17
CA ALA A 260 3.42 23.64 3.83
C ALA A 260 3.61 23.78 2.30
N TYR A 261 3.05 22.86 1.51
CA TYR A 261 3.16 22.89 0.05
C TYR A 261 2.33 23.99 -0.62
N SER A 262 1.32 24.55 0.07
CA SER A 262 0.58 25.70 -0.44
C SER A 262 1.48 26.93 -0.63
N ILE A 263 2.63 26.98 0.07
CA ILE A 263 3.62 28.07 -0.01
C ILE A 263 4.69 27.76 -1.08
N ILE A 264 4.94 26.49 -1.39
CA ILE A 264 6.06 26.03 -2.24
C ILE A 264 5.57 25.85 -3.68
N GLN A 265 5.46 26.95 -4.42
CA GLN A 265 4.95 26.92 -5.80
C GLN A 265 5.91 26.26 -6.80
N GLU A 266 7.22 26.23 -6.50
CA GLU A 266 8.25 25.65 -7.39
C GLU A 266 7.98 24.17 -7.69
N LYS A 267 7.49 23.41 -6.70
CA LYS A 267 7.19 21.98 -6.83
C LYS A 267 6.13 21.67 -7.88
N LYS A 268 5.21 22.62 -8.15
CA LYS A 268 4.18 22.47 -9.19
C LYS A 268 4.73 22.45 -10.62
N GLN A 269 6.02 22.74 -10.82
CA GLN A 269 6.67 22.66 -12.14
C GLN A 269 7.43 21.35 -12.36
N GLU A 270 7.65 20.57 -11.30
CA GLU A 270 8.40 19.30 -11.36
C GLU A 270 7.47 18.10 -11.53
N GLU A 271 7.90 17.06 -12.23
CA GLU A 271 7.15 15.81 -12.28
C GLU A 271 7.06 15.15 -10.89
N PRO A 272 5.98 14.40 -10.60
CA PRO A 272 5.83 13.73 -9.32
C PRO A 272 6.80 12.54 -9.22
N VAL A 273 7.96 12.72 -8.59
CA VAL A 273 8.99 11.69 -8.42
C VAL A 273 9.10 11.20 -6.98
N LEU A 274 9.46 9.93 -6.78
CA LEU A 274 9.79 9.39 -5.46
C LEU A 274 11.26 9.67 -5.13
N GLN A 275 11.53 10.03 -3.90
CA GLN A 275 12.88 10.06 -3.33
C GLN A 275 13.16 8.76 -2.58
N VAL A 276 12.18 8.21 -1.86
CA VAL A 276 12.30 6.90 -1.21
C VAL A 276 11.81 5.80 -2.16
N LYS A 277 12.72 4.90 -2.57
CA LYS A 277 12.46 3.87 -3.61
C LYS A 277 12.75 2.43 -3.18
N ASN A 278 13.12 2.20 -1.93
CA ASN A 278 13.59 0.90 -1.45
C ASN A 278 12.50 0.08 -0.70
N ARG A 279 11.21 0.39 -0.90
CA ARG A 279 10.09 -0.14 -0.10
C ARG A 279 8.88 -0.57 -0.94
N LEU A 280 9.07 -1.04 -2.17
CA LEU A 280 7.98 -1.47 -3.06
C LEU A 280 6.84 -0.44 -3.13
N GLY A 281 5.57 -0.86 -3.17
CA GLY A 281 4.45 0.08 -3.17
C GLY A 281 4.40 0.98 -1.93
N ALA A 282 4.99 0.59 -0.79
CA ALA A 282 5.05 1.42 0.41
C ALA A 282 6.04 2.60 0.27
N SER A 283 6.88 2.63 -0.78
CA SER A 283 7.78 3.75 -1.07
C SER A 283 7.08 5.10 -1.08
N LEU A 284 5.84 5.19 -1.59
CA LEU A 284 5.08 6.45 -1.58
C LEU A 284 4.79 6.95 -0.15
N MET A 285 4.46 6.04 0.77
CA MET A 285 4.19 6.39 2.16
C MET A 285 5.45 6.87 2.87
N TYR A 286 6.57 6.19 2.69
CA TYR A 286 7.85 6.62 3.29
C TYR A 286 8.37 7.91 2.66
N ASP A 287 8.15 8.12 1.36
CA ASP A 287 8.46 9.36 0.68
C ASP A 287 7.66 10.54 1.26
N PHE A 288 6.37 10.33 1.51
CA PHE A 288 5.53 11.32 2.19
C PHE A 288 6.04 11.65 3.60
N LEU A 289 6.42 10.64 4.41
CA LEU A 289 6.97 10.85 5.75
C LEU A 289 8.29 11.62 5.71
N TRP A 290 9.14 11.30 4.73
CA TRP A 290 10.38 12.04 4.49
C TRP A 290 10.08 13.51 4.17
N GLN A 291 9.14 13.79 3.27
CA GLN A 291 8.74 15.15 2.90
C GLN A 291 8.14 15.91 4.10
N TYR A 292 7.33 15.23 4.91
CA TYR A 292 6.77 15.81 6.13
C TYR A 292 7.86 16.21 7.12
N ARG A 293 8.85 15.35 7.36
CA ARG A 293 9.99 15.68 8.22
C ARG A 293 10.75 16.89 7.68
N ASP A 294 11.02 16.90 6.38
CA ASP A 294 11.79 17.95 5.72
C ASP A 294 11.08 19.32 5.78
N HIS A 295 9.77 19.36 5.50
CA HIS A 295 9.05 20.63 5.35
C HIS A 295 8.32 21.09 6.62
N CYS A 296 7.90 20.16 7.49
CA CYS A 296 7.14 20.46 8.71
C CYS A 296 7.96 20.21 9.98
N GLY A 297 8.87 19.24 9.98
CA GLY A 297 9.74 18.94 11.13
C GLY A 297 10.75 20.05 11.43
N ILE A 298 11.26 20.71 10.39
CA ILE A 298 12.16 21.87 10.53
C ILE A 298 11.41 23.08 11.11
N GLN A 299 10.13 23.26 10.77
CA GLN A 299 9.31 24.37 11.28
C GLN A 299 9.01 24.26 12.78
N ALA A 300 8.91 23.05 13.33
CA ALA A 300 8.68 22.83 14.76
C ALA A 300 9.90 23.15 15.65
N ASN A 301 11.11 23.11 15.10
CA ASN A 301 12.37 23.31 15.84
C ASN A 301 12.95 24.73 15.75
N GLY A 302 12.22 25.71 15.18
CA GLY A 302 12.55 27.13 15.33
C GLY A 302 13.86 27.61 14.71
N ALA A 303 14.44 26.89 13.74
CA ALA A 303 15.57 27.37 12.95
C ALA A 303 15.13 27.64 11.51
N THR A 304 14.74 28.89 11.24
CA THR A 304 14.65 29.42 9.88
C THR A 304 16.07 29.44 9.30
N ILE A 305 16.45 28.41 8.55
CA ILE A 305 17.67 28.48 7.76
C ILE A 305 17.29 29.18 6.45
N ASP A 306 17.62 30.47 6.37
CA ASP A 306 17.69 31.21 5.12
C ASP A 306 18.61 30.47 4.15
N ARG A 307 18.03 29.72 3.22
CA ARG A 307 18.71 29.26 2.01
C ARG A 307 17.92 29.69 0.78
N ILE A 308 17.82 31.00 0.61
CA ILE A 308 17.63 31.61 -0.70
C ILE A 308 18.64 32.75 -0.81
N SER A 309 19.87 32.42 -1.22
CA SER A 309 20.72 33.22 -2.13
C SER A 309 22.17 32.72 -2.12
N SER A 310 22.50 31.84 -3.07
CA SER A 310 23.77 31.97 -3.80
C SER A 310 23.71 31.21 -5.11
N SER A 311 23.98 31.96 -6.17
CA SER A 311 24.07 31.56 -7.57
C SER A 311 25.25 30.61 -7.84
N THR A 312 24.94 29.55 -8.58
CA THR A 312 25.72 28.91 -9.65
C THR A 312 27.23 28.68 -9.46
N THR A 313 27.63 27.42 -9.37
CA THR A 313 28.65 26.83 -10.26
C THR A 313 28.38 25.33 -10.45
N HIS A 314 28.45 24.87 -11.71
CA HIS A 314 28.32 23.47 -12.10
C HIS A 314 29.46 22.62 -11.47
N SER A 315 29.09 21.67 -10.62
CA SER A 315 29.91 20.47 -10.33
C SER A 315 28.99 19.34 -9.83
N CYS A 316 29.38 18.09 -10.11
CA CYS A 316 28.65 16.86 -9.76
C CYS A 316 28.07 16.89 -8.33
N PRO A 317 26.88 16.33 -8.08
CA PRO A 317 26.35 16.26 -6.73
C PRO A 317 27.24 15.35 -5.88
N PRO A 318 27.69 15.78 -4.69
CA PRO A 318 28.38 14.90 -3.78
C PRO A 318 27.40 13.88 -3.22
N THR A 319 27.85 12.63 -3.10
CA THR A 319 27.16 11.58 -2.34
C THR A 319 26.93 12.10 -0.91
N ILE A 320 25.67 12.41 -0.57
CA ILE A 320 25.29 12.77 0.79
C ILE A 320 25.41 11.50 1.64
N VAL A 321 26.50 11.39 2.38
CA VAL A 321 26.62 10.41 3.47
C VAL A 321 25.75 10.92 4.62
N PRO A 322 24.78 10.15 5.13
CA PRO A 322 23.98 10.58 6.28
C PRO A 322 24.88 10.73 7.51
N ASP A 323 24.66 11.81 8.26
CA ASP A 323 25.34 12.12 9.52
C ASP A 323 25.15 10.96 10.55
N PRO A 324 26.23 10.37 11.12
CA PRO A 324 26.12 9.16 11.94
C PRO A 324 25.50 9.33 13.33
N MET A 325 25.06 10.53 13.75
CA MET A 325 24.54 10.77 15.10
C MET A 325 23.26 11.61 15.14
N MET A 326 22.31 11.34 14.24
CA MET A 326 20.96 11.89 14.33
C MET A 326 20.11 11.01 15.25
N ASN A 327 19.57 11.58 16.32
CA ASN A 327 18.77 10.87 17.33
C ASN A 327 17.50 10.29 16.67
N TRP A 328 17.40 8.96 16.60
CA TRP A 328 16.37 8.20 15.85
C TRP A 328 15.06 8.01 16.62
N GLU A 329 14.95 8.49 17.85
CA GLU A 329 13.84 8.25 18.77
C GLU A 329 12.44 8.61 18.20
N GLY A 330 12.34 9.59 17.29
CA GLY A 330 11.06 9.95 16.63
C GLY A 330 10.66 9.10 15.41
N LEU A 331 11.60 8.35 14.84
CA LEU A 331 11.36 7.34 13.79
C LEU A 331 11.15 5.95 14.39
N GLU A 332 11.73 5.69 15.57
CA GLU A 332 11.36 4.54 16.40
C GLU A 332 9.87 4.60 16.77
N ASP A 333 9.28 5.79 16.98
CA ASP A 333 7.82 5.96 17.15
C ASP A 333 6.98 5.67 15.89
N LEU A 334 7.59 5.61 14.70
CA LEU A 334 6.93 5.10 13.50
C LEU A 334 6.97 3.57 13.48
N ASP A 335 8.09 2.93 13.81
CA ASP A 335 8.19 1.47 13.96
C ASP A 335 7.46 0.94 15.22
N LEU A 336 7.30 1.73 16.28
CA LEU A 336 6.54 1.42 17.50
C LEU A 336 5.03 1.59 17.29
N CYS A 337 4.58 2.36 16.29
CA CYS A 337 3.19 2.31 15.83
C CYS A 337 2.86 1.05 15.01
N TYR A 338 3.86 0.19 14.77
CA TYR A 338 3.75 -1.01 13.95
C TYR A 338 4.02 -2.32 14.71
N ASN A 339 4.26 -2.27 16.02
CA ASN A 339 4.32 -3.44 16.89
C ASN A 339 3.06 -3.53 17.76
N PHE A 340 2.17 -4.44 17.38
CA PHE A 340 1.30 -5.15 18.32
C PHE A 340 1.57 -6.65 18.17
#